data_AF-A0A7W8AC44-F1
#
_entry.id   AF-A0A7W8AC44-F1
#
_cell.length_a   1.000
_cell.length_b   1.000
_cell.length_c   1.000
_cell.angle_alpha   90.00
_cell.angle_beta   90.00
_cell.angle_gamma   90.00
#
_symmetry.space_group_name_H-M   'P 1'
#
loop_
_entity.id
_entity.type
_entity.pdbx_description
1 polymer ?
#
loop_
_entity_poly.entity_id
_entity_poly.type
_entity_poly.pdbx_seq_one_letter_code
_entity_poly.pdbx_strand_id
1 'polypeptide(L)'
;MADLSVFLCHGDNPALPSCGGEAITKEQRLAVQRALRSAPWVETLVFEGQREAFKNFQADDLISESVKKAVRVQDMPESFRVKIRPGADYQSLIAEVKAMPGVAQVVDSSMLRRQMTAGLPEGWPQERTISVFMCRRGGASALCEATPSERGATPEQVKVAHDTLRSLPEVANTQVETREMAWKARQSIGATAGQTPEDMNESIRLLLHPDADHARVIKVIESLAGVERVVEHPCPTSTSC
;
A
#
# COMPACT_ATOMS: atom_id res chain seq x y z
N MET A 1 -8.24 -9.55 -3.96
CA MET A 1 -7.92 -9.38 -2.53
C MET A 1 -8.81 -8.28 -1.97
N ALA A 2 -9.30 -8.40 -0.73
CA ALA A 2 -10.08 -7.34 -0.10
C ALA A 2 -9.16 -6.21 0.38
N ASP A 3 -9.65 -4.97 0.33
CA ASP A 3 -8.91 -3.79 0.79
C ASP A 3 -9.15 -3.52 2.26
N LEU A 4 -10.35 -3.84 2.72
CA LEU A 4 -10.80 -3.71 4.09
C LEU A 4 -11.51 -4.99 4.51
N SER A 5 -11.14 -5.52 5.68
CA SER A 5 -11.80 -6.66 6.31
C SER A 5 -12.37 -6.22 7.65
N VAL A 6 -13.69 -6.36 7.82
CA VAL A 6 -14.41 -6.04 9.06
C VAL A 6 -14.77 -7.36 9.74
N PHE A 7 -14.01 -7.74 10.76
CA PHE A 7 -14.26 -8.95 11.55
C PHE A 7 -15.31 -8.68 12.61
N LEU A 8 -16.24 -9.62 12.76
CA LEU A 8 -17.38 -9.51 13.66
C LEU A 8 -17.12 -10.25 14.96
N CYS A 9 -17.75 -9.77 16.03
CA CYS A 9 -17.70 -10.41 17.34
C CYS A 9 -18.27 -11.81 17.28
N HIS A 10 -17.56 -12.76 17.87
CA HIS A 10 -17.91 -14.17 17.95
C HIS A 10 -17.88 -14.60 19.41
N GLY A 11 -18.86 -15.40 19.82
CA GLY A 11 -19.15 -15.72 21.23
C GLY A 11 -18.01 -16.44 21.96
N ASP A 12 -17.09 -17.06 21.23
CA ASP A 12 -15.95 -17.77 21.79
C ASP A 12 -14.63 -16.98 21.74
N ASN A 13 -14.67 -15.68 21.42
CA ASN A 13 -13.48 -14.82 21.40
C ASN A 13 -13.46 -13.80 22.56
N PRO A 14 -13.14 -14.22 23.79
CA PRO A 14 -13.05 -13.35 24.97
C PRO A 14 -11.88 -12.35 24.90
N ALA A 15 -11.01 -12.45 23.90
CA ALA A 15 -9.77 -11.69 23.83
C ALA A 15 -9.93 -10.23 23.37
N LEU A 16 -11.11 -9.83 22.86
CA LEU A 16 -11.34 -8.48 22.35
C LEU A 16 -12.30 -7.68 23.26
N PRO A 17 -11.80 -6.64 23.96
CA PRO A 17 -12.62 -5.78 24.81
C PRO A 17 -13.81 -5.15 24.10
N SER A 18 -13.72 -4.94 22.78
CA SER A 18 -14.79 -4.40 21.94
C SER A 18 -16.03 -5.29 21.86
N CYS A 19 -15.90 -6.59 22.12
CA CYS A 19 -17.00 -7.54 22.00
C CYS A 19 -17.70 -7.87 23.32
N GLY A 20 -17.13 -7.51 24.47
CA GLY A 20 -17.73 -7.81 25.78
C GLY A 20 -18.01 -9.29 26.05
N GLY A 21 -17.39 -10.20 25.29
CA GLY A 21 -17.67 -11.64 25.33
C GLY A 21 -18.96 -12.08 24.61
N GLU A 22 -19.62 -11.19 23.89
CA GLU A 22 -20.87 -11.49 23.17
C GLU A 22 -20.64 -11.67 21.67
N ALA A 23 -21.43 -12.56 21.06
CA ALA A 23 -21.50 -12.69 19.61
C ALA A 23 -22.32 -11.54 19.00
N ILE A 24 -21.99 -11.15 17.76
CA ILE A 24 -22.77 -10.15 17.04
C ILE A 24 -24.22 -10.60 16.85
N THR A 25 -25.19 -9.71 17.12
CA THR A 25 -26.60 -9.98 16.84
C THR A 25 -26.92 -9.83 15.35
N LYS A 26 -28.07 -10.37 14.91
CA LYS A 26 -28.52 -10.22 13.52
C LYS A 26 -28.73 -8.74 13.16
N GLU A 27 -29.29 -7.98 14.07
CA GLU A 27 -29.60 -6.55 13.91
C GLU A 27 -28.31 -5.73 13.79
N GLN A 28 -27.31 -6.01 14.63
CA GLN A 28 -25.98 -5.39 14.57
C GLN A 28 -25.29 -5.72 13.24
N ARG A 29 -25.30 -6.98 12.81
CA ARG A 29 -24.72 -7.42 11.54
C ARG A 29 -25.35 -6.69 10.35
N LEU A 30 -26.67 -6.55 10.34
CA LEU A 30 -27.40 -5.81 9.31
C LEU A 30 -27.11 -4.31 9.37
N ALA A 31 -26.84 -3.74 10.54
CA ALA A 31 -26.42 -2.35 10.66
C ALA A 31 -25.04 -2.13 10.04
N VAL A 32 -24.05 -2.97 10.39
CA VAL A 32 -22.69 -2.92 9.81
C VAL A 32 -22.75 -3.09 8.29
N GLN A 33 -23.51 -4.06 7.80
CA GLN A 33 -23.68 -4.27 6.36
C GLN A 33 -24.26 -3.04 5.66
N ARG A 34 -25.25 -2.39 6.26
CA ARG A 34 -25.88 -1.18 5.69
C ARG A 34 -24.88 -0.03 5.62
N ALA A 35 -24.14 0.25 6.69
CA ALA A 35 -23.13 1.30 6.72
C ALA A 35 -22.07 1.10 5.62
N LEU A 36 -21.57 -0.13 5.46
CA LEU A 36 -20.62 -0.47 4.41
C LEU A 36 -21.23 -0.32 3.00
N ARG A 37 -22.48 -0.75 2.78
CA ARG A 37 -23.13 -0.61 1.46
C ARG A 37 -23.46 0.83 1.09
N SER A 38 -23.74 1.69 2.06
CA SER A 38 -24.08 3.10 1.81
C SER A 38 -22.87 3.96 1.43
N ALA A 39 -21.65 3.48 1.66
CA ALA A 39 -20.44 4.22 1.33
C ALA A 39 -20.23 4.25 -0.20
N PRO A 40 -20.16 5.44 -0.84
CA PRO A 40 -20.16 5.56 -2.30
C PRO A 40 -18.89 5.02 -2.98
N TRP A 41 -17.80 4.90 -2.21
CA TRP A 41 -16.52 4.36 -2.66
C TRP A 41 -16.40 2.84 -2.47
N VAL A 42 -17.40 2.15 -1.92
CA VAL A 42 -17.39 0.69 -1.86
C VAL A 42 -17.71 0.15 -3.25
N GLU A 43 -16.76 -0.61 -3.81
CA GLU A 43 -16.91 -1.27 -5.12
C GLU A 43 -17.64 -2.60 -4.95
N THR A 44 -17.18 -3.44 -4.02
CA THR A 44 -17.82 -4.71 -3.70
C THR A 44 -17.82 -4.97 -2.20
N LEU A 45 -18.87 -5.67 -1.74
CA LEU A 45 -19.04 -6.10 -0.36
C LEU A 45 -19.46 -7.56 -0.36
N VAL A 46 -18.63 -8.42 0.22
CA VAL A 46 -18.88 -9.86 0.36
C VAL A 46 -18.94 -10.18 1.85
N PHE A 47 -19.98 -10.91 2.25
CA PHE A 47 -20.02 -11.52 3.57
C PHE A 47 -19.33 -12.88 3.51
N GLU A 48 -18.37 -13.09 4.41
CA GLU A 48 -17.61 -14.32 4.55
C GLU A 48 -18.04 -14.99 5.86
N GLY A 49 -18.76 -16.11 5.75
CA GLY A 49 -19.13 -16.91 6.90
C GLY A 49 -17.96 -17.76 7.40
N GLN A 50 -18.13 -18.41 8.55
CA GLN A 50 -17.06 -19.20 9.18
C GLN A 50 -16.48 -20.29 8.26
N ARG A 51 -17.32 -20.94 7.44
CA ARG A 51 -16.88 -21.98 6.49
C ARG A 51 -16.04 -21.40 5.35
N GLU A 52 -16.46 -20.28 4.76
CA GLU A 52 -15.65 -19.63 3.73
C GLU A 52 -14.35 -19.08 4.32
N ALA A 53 -14.41 -18.47 5.50
CA ALA A 53 -13.25 -17.97 6.23
C ALA A 53 -12.24 -19.11 6.49
N PHE A 54 -12.70 -20.27 6.97
CA PHE A 54 -11.85 -21.43 7.20
C PHE A 54 -11.20 -21.93 5.90
N LYS A 55 -11.98 -22.02 4.81
CA LYS A 55 -11.45 -22.41 3.51
C LYS A 55 -10.34 -21.47 3.05
N ASN A 56 -10.54 -20.16 3.18
CA ASN A 56 -9.55 -19.15 2.79
C ASN A 56 -8.31 -19.21 3.69
N PHE A 57 -8.50 -19.43 4.98
CA PHE A 57 -7.42 -19.61 5.95
C PHE A 57 -6.55 -20.83 5.64
N GLN A 58 -7.15 -21.97 5.27
CA GLN A 58 -6.39 -23.16 4.88
C GLN A 58 -5.60 -22.97 3.57
N ALA A 59 -6.09 -22.10 2.69
CA ALA A 59 -5.46 -21.78 1.41
C ALA A 59 -4.36 -20.70 1.52
N ASP A 60 -4.15 -20.09 2.69
CA ASP A 60 -3.13 -19.05 2.86
C ASP A 60 -1.75 -19.66 3.12
N ASP A 61 -0.85 -19.52 2.15
CA ASP A 61 0.51 -20.09 2.21
C ASP A 61 1.43 -19.37 3.21
N LEU A 62 1.03 -18.20 3.72
CA LEU A 62 1.78 -17.48 4.75
C LEU A 62 1.53 -18.05 6.16
N ILE A 63 0.50 -18.90 6.32
CA ILE A 63 0.14 -19.51 7.60
C ILE A 63 0.78 -20.89 7.69
N SER A 64 1.50 -21.15 8.79
CA SER A 64 2.19 -22.42 8.98
C SER A 64 1.22 -23.60 9.13
N GLU A 65 1.64 -24.76 8.66
CA GLU A 65 0.86 -26.00 8.74
C GLU A 65 0.49 -26.40 10.18
N SER A 66 1.32 -26.06 11.17
CA SER A 66 1.01 -26.32 12.58
C SER A 66 -0.20 -25.50 13.06
N VAL A 67 -0.31 -24.24 12.62
CA VAL A 67 -1.44 -23.36 12.96
C VAL A 67 -2.69 -23.79 12.19
N LYS A 68 -2.56 -24.12 10.89
CA LYS A 68 -3.66 -24.64 10.06
C LYS A 68 -4.34 -25.88 10.64
N LYS A 69 -3.58 -26.75 11.33
CA LYS A 69 -4.09 -27.96 11.98
C LYS A 69 -4.76 -27.69 13.34
N ALA A 70 -4.42 -26.60 14.00
CA ALA A 70 -4.92 -26.27 15.33
C ALA A 70 -6.28 -25.55 15.29
N VAL A 71 -6.54 -24.80 14.20
CA VAL A 71 -7.76 -24.01 14.03
C VAL A 71 -8.89 -24.86 13.45
N ARG A 72 -10.11 -24.70 13.97
CA ARG A 72 -11.33 -25.33 13.45
C ARG A 72 -12.25 -24.27 12.85
N VAL A 73 -13.24 -24.72 12.09
CA VAL A 73 -14.23 -23.85 11.44
C VAL A 73 -14.92 -22.91 12.45
N GLN A 74 -15.31 -23.43 13.62
CA GLN A 74 -15.97 -22.63 14.65
C GLN A 74 -15.09 -21.51 15.22
N ASP A 75 -13.77 -21.69 15.17
CA ASP A 75 -12.81 -20.72 15.69
C ASP A 75 -12.60 -19.54 14.68
N MET A 76 -13.18 -19.64 13.47
CA MET A 76 -13.09 -18.59 12.46
C MET A 76 -14.10 -17.47 12.69
N PRO A 77 -13.67 -16.21 12.70
CA PRO A 77 -14.58 -15.08 12.76
C PRO A 77 -15.33 -14.91 11.44
N GLU A 78 -16.62 -14.58 11.52
CA GLU A 78 -17.35 -14.04 10.36
C GLU A 78 -16.80 -12.66 10.01
N SER A 79 -16.79 -12.30 8.72
CA SER A 79 -16.29 -10.99 8.30
C SER A 79 -17.02 -10.42 7.09
N PHE A 80 -16.93 -9.10 6.94
CA PHE A 80 -17.21 -8.44 5.68
C PHE A 80 -15.90 -8.13 4.97
N ARG A 81 -15.78 -8.64 3.74
CA ARG A 81 -14.68 -8.37 2.81
C ARG A 81 -15.12 -7.25 1.87
N VAL A 82 -14.45 -6.11 1.95
CA VAL A 82 -14.80 -4.90 1.20
C VAL A 82 -13.70 -4.59 0.20
N LYS A 83 -14.09 -4.34 -1.05
CA LYS A 83 -13.23 -3.75 -2.07
C LYS A 83 -13.57 -2.27 -2.19
N ILE A 84 -12.56 -1.43 -2.15
CA ILE A 84 -12.70 0.03 -2.18
C ILE A 84 -12.25 0.52 -3.54
N ARG A 85 -12.99 1.48 -4.11
CA ARG A 85 -12.58 2.15 -5.35
C ARG A 85 -11.21 2.82 -5.14
N PRO A 86 -10.31 2.74 -6.13
CA PRO A 86 -9.02 3.41 -6.06
C PRO A 86 -9.14 4.91 -5.72
N GLY A 87 -8.17 5.42 -4.95
CA GLY A 87 -8.08 6.85 -4.61
C GLY A 87 -9.11 7.37 -3.60
N ALA A 88 -10.03 6.54 -3.09
CA ALA A 88 -10.99 6.98 -2.09
C ALA A 88 -10.34 7.25 -0.72
N ASP A 89 -10.75 8.33 -0.05
CA ASP A 89 -10.53 8.51 1.38
C ASP A 89 -11.73 7.95 2.14
N TYR A 90 -11.45 6.95 2.97
CA TYR A 90 -12.46 6.20 3.71
C TYR A 90 -12.04 5.96 5.17
N GLN A 91 -11.08 6.75 5.67
CA GLN A 91 -10.64 6.64 7.07
C GLN A 91 -11.78 6.97 8.05
N SER A 92 -12.68 7.88 7.66
CA SER A 92 -13.91 8.16 8.42
C SER A 92 -14.82 6.94 8.52
N LEU A 93 -15.01 6.18 7.43
CA LEU A 93 -15.77 4.92 7.44
C LEU A 93 -15.12 3.88 8.35
N ILE A 94 -13.79 3.77 8.33
CA ILE A 94 -13.08 2.87 9.24
C ILE A 94 -13.37 3.25 10.69
N ALA A 95 -13.26 4.53 11.03
CA ALA A 95 -13.51 5.03 12.38
C ALA A 95 -14.97 4.78 12.81
N GLU A 96 -15.93 5.05 11.93
CA GLU A 96 -17.35 4.79 12.16
C GLU A 96 -17.61 3.29 12.39
N VAL A 97 -17.16 2.42 11.49
CA VAL A 97 -17.38 0.97 11.58
C VAL A 97 -16.69 0.36 12.79
N LYS A 98 -15.48 0.83 13.15
CA LYS A 98 -14.78 0.40 14.37
C LYS A 98 -15.59 0.71 15.65
N ALA A 99 -16.40 1.76 15.64
CA ALA A 99 -17.23 2.14 16.77
C ALA A 99 -18.59 1.43 16.80
N MET A 100 -18.93 0.64 15.77
CA MET A 100 -20.21 -0.06 15.71
C MET A 100 -20.26 -1.27 16.66
N PRO A 101 -21.38 -1.47 17.38
CA PRO A 101 -21.57 -2.66 18.20
C PRO A 101 -21.44 -3.96 17.39
N GLY A 102 -20.75 -4.95 17.96
CA GLY A 102 -20.54 -6.25 17.32
C GLY A 102 -19.40 -6.29 16.30
N VAL A 103 -18.67 -5.20 16.09
CA VAL A 103 -17.42 -5.19 15.31
C VAL A 103 -16.25 -5.51 16.23
N ALA A 104 -15.55 -6.60 15.92
CA ALA A 104 -14.40 -7.05 16.69
C ALA A 104 -13.13 -6.27 16.29
N GLN A 105 -12.87 -6.21 14.98
CA GLN A 105 -11.68 -5.60 14.41
C GLN A 105 -11.94 -5.14 12.99
N VAL A 106 -11.31 -4.04 12.61
CA VAL A 106 -11.27 -3.58 11.21
C VAL A 106 -9.82 -3.56 10.76
N VAL A 107 -9.50 -4.38 9.75
CA VAL A 107 -8.17 -4.52 9.16
C VAL A 107 -8.18 -3.87 7.78
N ASP A 108 -7.39 -2.81 7.62
CA ASP A 108 -7.17 -2.11 6.36
C ASP A 108 -5.94 -2.70 5.67
N SER A 109 -6.14 -3.80 4.95
CA SER A 109 -5.08 -4.46 4.18
C SER A 109 -4.54 -3.58 3.06
N SER A 110 -5.33 -2.61 2.60
CA SER A 110 -4.87 -1.63 1.62
C SER A 110 -3.93 -0.59 2.22
N MET A 111 -3.92 -0.37 3.54
CA MET A 111 -3.02 0.61 4.17
C MET A 111 -1.57 0.21 3.95
N LEU A 112 -1.22 -1.05 4.21
CA LEU A 112 0.13 -1.56 3.97
C LEU A 112 0.49 -1.45 2.48
N ARG A 113 -0.43 -1.81 1.59
CA ARG A 113 -0.24 -1.66 0.16
C ARG A 113 -0.04 -0.19 -0.23
N ARG A 114 -0.88 0.73 0.24
CA ARG A 114 -0.78 2.18 0.02
C ARG A 114 0.53 2.75 0.56
N GLN A 115 1.04 2.24 1.68
CA GLN A 115 2.35 2.62 2.21
C GLN A 115 3.48 2.21 1.27
N MET A 116 3.43 0.98 0.76
CA MET A 116 4.43 0.49 -0.19
C MET A 116 4.34 1.20 -1.55
N THR A 117 3.14 1.50 -2.02
CA THR A 117 2.89 2.11 -3.34
C THR A 117 2.73 3.63 -3.29
N ALA A 118 3.10 4.28 -2.18
CA ALA A 118 2.87 5.70 -1.99
C ALA A 118 3.57 6.51 -3.08
N GLY A 119 2.81 7.33 -3.79
CA GLY A 119 3.36 8.18 -4.85
C GLY A 119 3.61 7.46 -6.18
N LEU A 120 3.15 6.21 -6.32
CA LEU A 120 3.11 5.53 -7.60
C LEU A 120 1.84 5.87 -8.38
N PRO A 121 1.91 5.93 -9.72
CA PRO A 121 0.74 6.18 -10.54
C PRO A 121 -0.27 5.03 -10.41
N GLU A 122 -1.55 5.35 -10.50
CA GLU A 122 -2.61 4.35 -10.41
C GLU A 122 -2.52 3.34 -11.56
N GLY A 123 -2.73 2.05 -11.24
CA GLY A 123 -2.71 0.97 -12.23
C GLY A 123 -1.32 0.49 -12.63
N TRP A 124 -0.25 1.09 -12.10
CA TRP A 124 1.11 0.59 -12.36
C TRP A 124 1.41 -0.65 -11.51
N PRO A 125 1.79 -1.77 -12.15
CA PRO A 125 2.23 -2.97 -11.42
C PRO A 125 3.53 -2.70 -10.69
N GLN A 126 3.60 -3.13 -9.42
CA GLN A 126 4.74 -2.86 -8.54
C GLN A 126 5.99 -3.55 -9.06
N GLU A 127 5.84 -4.79 -9.50
CA GLU A 127 6.91 -5.64 -10.02
C GLU A 127 7.60 -5.08 -11.27
N ARG A 128 6.99 -4.13 -11.99
CA ARG A 128 7.59 -3.46 -13.16
C ARG A 128 7.85 -1.97 -12.93
N THR A 129 7.72 -1.51 -11.69
CA THR A 129 7.89 -0.11 -11.35
C THR A 129 9.25 0.11 -10.68
N ILE A 130 9.98 1.11 -11.18
CA ILE A 130 11.22 1.59 -10.56
C ILE A 130 11.02 3.04 -10.13
N SER A 131 11.44 3.35 -8.90
CA SER A 131 11.47 4.70 -8.35
C SER A 131 12.90 5.23 -8.30
N VAL A 132 13.17 6.28 -9.07
CA VAL A 132 14.45 6.99 -9.08
C VAL A 132 14.31 8.24 -8.21
N PHE A 133 14.98 8.27 -7.07
CA PHE A 133 14.96 9.41 -6.16
C PHE A 133 16.13 10.34 -6.45
N MET A 134 15.83 11.62 -6.68
CA MET A 134 16.82 12.66 -6.93
C MET A 134 17.32 13.23 -5.60
N CYS A 135 18.57 13.70 -5.57
CA CYS A 135 19.18 14.31 -4.40
C CYS A 135 18.28 15.39 -3.80
N ARG A 136 17.94 15.26 -2.52
CA ARG A 136 17.27 16.32 -1.76
C ARG A 136 18.28 17.24 -1.05
N ARG A 137 17.86 18.44 -0.68
CA ARG A 137 18.67 19.35 0.15
C ARG A 137 18.92 18.67 1.51
N GLY A 138 20.17 18.66 1.98
CA GLY A 138 20.54 17.98 3.22
C GLY A 138 20.40 16.45 3.18
N GLY A 139 20.37 15.84 1.99
CA GLY A 139 20.47 14.38 1.85
C GLY A 139 21.83 13.88 2.31
N ALA A 140 21.85 12.77 3.05
CA ALA A 140 23.06 12.20 3.67
C ALA A 140 23.69 11.07 2.83
N SER A 141 23.30 10.92 1.56
CA SER A 141 23.88 9.89 0.71
C SER A 141 25.25 10.35 0.21
N ALA A 142 26.23 9.45 0.22
CA ALA A 142 27.57 9.73 -0.29
C ALA A 142 27.57 10.16 -1.78
N LEU A 143 26.54 9.75 -2.55
CA LEU A 143 26.35 10.13 -3.95
C LEU A 143 25.93 11.59 -4.13
N CYS A 144 25.27 12.17 -3.12
CA CYS A 144 24.89 13.57 -3.10
C CYS A 144 25.95 14.46 -2.40
N GLU A 145 27.00 13.87 -1.82
CA GLU A 145 28.06 14.56 -1.10
C GLU A 145 29.26 14.89 -2.00
N ALA A 146 29.14 16.00 -2.73
CA ALA A 146 30.29 16.73 -3.28
C ALA A 146 30.05 18.25 -3.11
N THR A 147 29.88 18.70 -1.86
CA THR A 147 29.60 20.09 -1.40
C THR A 147 29.06 21.07 -2.47
N PRO A 148 27.75 20.97 -2.75
CA PRO A 148 26.79 22.00 -2.33
C PRO A 148 25.71 21.35 -1.45
N SER A 149 26.04 21.02 -0.20
CA SER A 149 25.13 20.35 0.77
C SER A 149 23.83 21.11 1.09
N GLU A 150 23.66 22.27 0.46
CA GLU A 150 22.50 23.16 0.52
C GLU A 150 21.57 23.09 -0.71
N ARG A 151 21.97 22.49 -1.83
CA ARG A 151 21.14 22.48 -3.04
C ARG A 151 20.95 21.05 -3.50
N GLY A 152 19.71 20.56 -3.42
CA GLY A 152 19.32 19.28 -4.02
C GLY A 152 19.52 19.30 -5.54
N ALA A 153 19.11 18.22 -6.22
CA ALA A 153 19.18 18.11 -7.67
C ALA A 153 18.54 19.36 -8.33
N THR A 154 19.23 19.92 -9.32
CA THR A 154 18.74 21.08 -10.06
C THR A 154 17.58 20.68 -10.97
N PRO A 155 16.66 21.61 -11.31
CA PRO A 155 15.60 21.33 -12.28
C PRO A 155 16.12 20.77 -13.61
N GLU A 156 17.31 21.22 -14.04
CA GLU A 156 17.96 20.72 -15.26
C GLU A 156 18.43 19.27 -15.10
N GLN A 157 18.99 18.89 -13.95
CA GLN A 157 19.37 17.50 -13.67
C GLN A 157 18.16 16.58 -13.66
N VAL A 158 17.05 17.00 -13.05
CA VAL A 158 15.78 16.24 -13.05
C VAL A 158 15.27 16.07 -14.48
N LYS A 159 15.29 17.14 -15.28
CA LYS A 159 14.87 17.11 -16.68
C LYS A 159 15.73 16.16 -17.52
N VAL A 160 17.05 16.29 -17.44
CA VAL A 160 18.00 15.42 -18.17
C VAL A 160 17.80 13.95 -17.78
N ALA A 161 17.66 13.66 -16.49
CA ALA A 161 17.39 12.31 -16.02
C ALA A 161 16.06 11.78 -16.58
N HIS A 162 14.98 12.55 -16.48
CA HIS A 162 13.67 12.17 -16.99
C HIS A 162 13.69 11.90 -18.49
N ASP A 163 14.27 12.81 -19.29
CA ASP A 163 14.33 12.68 -20.75
C ASP A 163 15.19 11.49 -21.18
N THR A 164 16.31 11.25 -20.47
CA THR A 164 17.15 10.07 -20.70
C THR A 164 16.38 8.79 -20.43
N LEU A 165 15.73 8.67 -19.28
CA LEU A 165 15.00 7.46 -18.89
C LEU A 165 13.81 7.20 -19.80
N ARG A 166 13.07 8.24 -20.18
CA ARG A 166 11.96 8.15 -21.14
C ARG A 166 12.40 7.68 -22.52
N SER A 167 13.66 7.91 -22.90
CA SER A 167 14.19 7.49 -24.21
C SER A 167 14.66 6.03 -24.25
N LEU A 168 14.71 5.35 -23.10
CA LEU A 168 15.13 3.95 -23.05
C LEU A 168 14.07 3.02 -23.64
N PRO A 169 14.44 2.05 -24.49
CA PRO A 169 13.48 1.15 -25.12
C PRO A 169 12.80 0.20 -24.12
N GLU A 170 13.38 -0.01 -22.94
CA GLU A 170 12.79 -0.80 -21.86
C GLU A 170 11.67 -0.06 -21.10
N VAL A 171 11.62 1.27 -21.21
CA VAL A 171 10.71 2.11 -20.43
C VAL A 171 9.41 2.32 -21.20
N ALA A 172 8.33 1.76 -20.67
CA ALA A 172 6.99 1.90 -21.23
C ALA A 172 6.36 3.26 -20.89
N ASN A 173 6.62 3.78 -19.69
CA ASN A 173 6.07 5.07 -19.25
C ASN A 173 6.92 5.72 -18.16
N THR A 174 6.84 7.04 -18.04
CA THR A 174 7.53 7.81 -17.00
C THR A 174 6.59 8.81 -16.34
N GLN A 175 6.77 9.04 -15.03
CA GLN A 175 6.09 10.11 -14.32
C GLN A 175 7.02 10.79 -13.33
N VAL A 176 7.14 12.11 -13.44
CA VAL A 176 7.81 12.93 -12.42
C VAL A 176 6.86 13.12 -11.25
N GLU A 177 7.35 12.84 -10.05
CA GLU A 177 6.71 13.14 -8.79
C GLU A 177 7.47 14.29 -8.11
N THR A 178 6.82 15.45 -7.99
CA THR A 178 7.41 16.59 -7.28
C THR A 178 7.45 16.34 -5.78
N ARG A 179 8.22 17.17 -5.06
CA ARG A 179 8.30 17.13 -3.60
C ARG A 179 6.93 17.28 -2.93
N GLU A 180 6.08 18.17 -3.47
CA GLU A 180 4.72 18.39 -2.97
C GLU A 180 3.83 17.17 -3.21
N MET A 181 3.96 16.51 -4.36
CA MET A 181 3.22 15.28 -4.65
C MET A 181 3.66 14.14 -3.73
N ALA A 182 4.97 13.95 -3.57
CA ALA A 182 5.54 12.95 -2.66
C ALA A 182 5.10 13.18 -1.20
N TRP A 183 5.10 14.44 -0.75
CA TRP A 183 4.64 14.79 0.59
C TRP A 183 3.15 14.51 0.77
N LYS A 184 2.30 14.90 -0.19
CA LYS A 184 0.86 14.59 -0.17
C LYS A 184 0.59 13.08 -0.17
N ALA A 185 1.35 12.33 -0.96
CA ALA A 185 1.25 10.87 -0.98
C ALA A 185 1.59 10.27 0.39
N ARG A 186 2.66 10.73 1.05
CA ARG A 186 2.99 10.31 2.42
C ARG A 186 1.98 10.78 3.46
N GLN A 187 1.41 11.97 3.28
CA GLN A 187 0.40 12.50 4.19
C GLN A 187 -0.84 11.61 4.18
N SER A 188 -1.25 11.13 3.01
CA SER A 188 -2.42 10.25 2.85
C SER A 188 -2.30 8.90 3.58
N ILE A 189 -1.08 8.50 3.94
CA ILE A 189 -0.78 7.26 4.68
C ILE A 189 -0.29 7.52 6.11
N GLY A 190 -0.35 8.77 6.59
CA GLY A 190 0.07 9.15 7.93
C GLY A 190 1.60 9.12 8.16
N ALA A 191 2.40 9.21 7.10
CA ALA A 191 3.86 9.04 7.15
C ALA A 191 4.67 10.36 7.05
N THR A 192 4.11 11.48 7.50
CA THR A 192 4.75 12.83 7.41
C THR A 192 5.01 13.47 8.77
N ALA A 193 5.00 12.72 9.87
CA ALA A 193 5.15 13.30 11.21
C ALA A 193 6.47 14.10 11.34
N GLY A 194 6.34 15.41 11.53
CA GLY A 194 7.48 16.34 11.65
C GLY A 194 8.22 16.65 10.33
N GLN A 195 7.69 16.23 9.18
CA GLN A 195 8.30 16.41 7.86
C GLN A 195 7.56 17.46 7.03
N THR A 196 8.29 18.24 6.25
CA THR A 196 7.75 19.20 5.27
C THR A 196 8.00 18.70 3.84
N PRO A 197 7.40 19.32 2.80
CA PRO A 197 7.70 18.97 1.42
C PRO A 197 9.19 19.02 1.08
N GLU A 198 9.96 19.91 1.70
CA GLU A 198 11.40 20.07 1.50
C GLU A 198 12.21 18.86 1.97
N ASP A 199 11.67 18.06 2.90
CA ASP A 199 12.25 16.80 3.35
C ASP A 199 12.05 15.66 2.35
N MET A 200 11.20 15.86 1.33
CA MET A 200 10.93 14.86 0.31
C MET A 200 11.94 14.94 -0.84
N ASN A 201 12.28 13.77 -1.36
CA ASN A 201 12.94 13.66 -2.65
C ASN A 201 11.94 13.95 -3.76
N GLU A 202 12.37 14.74 -4.75
CA GLU A 202 11.76 14.68 -6.08
C GLU A 202 12.13 13.35 -6.71
N SER A 203 11.20 12.71 -7.43
CA SER A 203 11.44 11.37 -7.96
C SER A 203 10.87 11.18 -9.37
N ILE A 204 11.45 10.23 -10.10
CA ILE A 204 10.98 9.80 -11.40
C ILE A 204 10.51 8.35 -11.25
N ARG A 205 9.23 8.11 -11.49
CA ARG A 205 8.62 6.77 -11.54
C ARG A 205 8.75 6.25 -12.97
N LEU A 206 9.26 5.03 -13.12
CA LEU A 206 9.39 4.34 -14.40
C LEU A 206 8.51 3.10 -14.40
N LEU A 207 7.72 2.92 -15.45
CA LEU A 207 7.06 1.65 -15.75
C LEU A 207 7.86 0.96 -16.85
N LEU A 208 8.36 -0.23 -16.58
CA LEU A 208 9.09 -1.01 -17.56
C LEU A 208 8.15 -1.89 -18.40
N HIS A 209 8.56 -2.20 -19.64
CA HIS A 209 7.90 -3.23 -20.44
C HIS A 209 7.99 -4.60 -19.74
N PRO A 210 7.03 -5.52 -19.96
CA PRO A 210 7.01 -6.82 -19.29
C PRO A 210 8.30 -7.64 -19.40
N ASP A 211 8.99 -7.56 -20.53
CA ASP A 211 10.21 -8.33 -20.81
C ASP A 211 11.49 -7.50 -20.67
N ALA A 212 11.41 -6.36 -19.98
CA ALA A 212 12.54 -5.45 -19.81
C ALA A 212 13.60 -6.02 -18.86
N ASP A 213 14.87 -5.82 -19.20
CA ASP A 213 15.99 -6.10 -18.29
C ASP A 213 16.14 -4.96 -17.28
N HIS A 214 15.62 -5.18 -16.07
CA HIS A 214 15.73 -4.25 -14.94
C HIS A 214 17.18 -3.85 -14.65
N ALA A 215 18.12 -4.80 -14.70
CA ALA A 215 19.52 -4.55 -14.35
C ALA A 215 20.20 -3.62 -15.36
N ARG A 216 19.83 -3.70 -16.64
CA ARG A 216 20.30 -2.74 -17.66
C ARG A 216 19.81 -1.33 -17.37
N VAL A 217 18.52 -1.17 -17.05
CA VAL A 217 17.92 0.13 -16.75
C VAL A 217 18.53 0.73 -15.48
N ILE A 218 18.72 -0.06 -14.42
CA ILE A 218 19.32 0.38 -13.15
C ILE A 218 20.74 0.91 -13.35
N LYS A 219 21.57 0.23 -14.14
CA LYS A 219 22.92 0.71 -14.46
C LYS A 219 22.92 2.07 -15.14
N VAL A 220 21.95 2.34 -16.02
CA VAL A 220 21.79 3.67 -16.63
C VAL A 220 21.41 4.68 -15.56
N ILE A 221 20.42 4.36 -14.72
CA ILE A 221 19.96 5.26 -13.65
C ILE A 221 21.10 5.64 -12.69
N GLU A 222 21.89 4.67 -12.24
CA GLU A 222 23.00 4.89 -11.30
C GLU A 222 24.11 5.78 -11.89
N SER A 223 24.19 5.89 -13.21
CA SER A 223 25.14 6.79 -13.89
C SER A 223 24.64 8.23 -14.04
N LEU A 224 23.36 8.50 -13.75
CA LEU A 224 22.77 9.83 -13.92
C LEU A 224 23.17 10.78 -12.78
N ALA A 225 23.56 12.00 -13.14
CA ALA A 225 23.90 13.03 -12.17
C ALA A 225 22.68 13.46 -11.35
N GLY A 226 22.86 13.58 -10.04
CA GLY A 226 21.82 14.01 -9.12
C GLY A 226 20.85 12.90 -8.69
N VAL A 227 21.11 11.64 -9.05
CA VAL A 227 20.39 10.48 -8.49
C VAL A 227 20.95 10.15 -7.10
N GLU A 228 20.06 10.06 -6.13
CA GLU A 228 20.38 9.70 -4.75
C GLU A 228 20.24 8.19 -4.51
N ARG A 229 19.16 7.60 -5.01
CA ARG A 229 18.82 6.20 -4.78
C ARG A 229 17.85 5.67 -5.82
N VAL A 230 17.99 4.39 -6.15
CA VAL A 230 17.05 3.64 -6.98
C VAL A 230 16.32 2.62 -6.12
N VAL A 231 15.02 2.45 -6.33
CA VAL A 231 14.20 1.44 -5.66
C VAL A 231 13.42 0.66 -6.70
N GLU A 232 13.66 -0.63 -6.71
CA GLU A 232 12.76 -1.59 -7.31
C GLU A 232 11.63 -1.89 -6.32
N HIS A 233 10.38 -1.83 -6.78
CA HIS A 233 9.25 -2.20 -5.93
C HIS A 233 9.10 -3.73 -5.90
N PRO A 234 8.78 -4.30 -4.73
CA PRO A 234 8.84 -5.75 -4.54
C PRO A 234 7.86 -6.49 -5.45
N CYS A 235 8.33 -7.59 -6.06
CA CYS A 235 7.45 -8.64 -6.57
C CYS A 235 6.69 -9.27 -5.38
N PRO A 236 5.36 -9.42 -5.44
CA PRO A 236 4.60 -10.06 -4.36
C PRO A 236 4.93 -11.55 -4.16
N THR A 237 5.70 -12.18 -5.06
CA THR A 237 6.13 -13.58 -4.97
C THR A 237 7.60 -13.73 -5.35
N SER A 238 8.36 -14.46 -4.54
CA SER A 238 9.83 -14.59 -4.55
C SER A 238 10.46 -15.33 -5.75
N THR A 239 9.75 -15.50 -6.87
CA THR A 239 10.21 -16.43 -7.92
C THR A 239 10.42 -15.83 -9.30
N SER A 240 9.99 -14.60 -9.57
CA SER A 240 10.45 -13.84 -10.76
C SER A 240 9.75 -12.50 -10.84
N CYS A 241 10.54 -11.43 -10.86
CA CYS A 241 10.37 -10.38 -11.85
C CYS A 241 11.41 -10.72 -12.95
#